data_AF-A0A285Z101-F1
#
_entry.id   AF-A0A285Z101-F1
#
_cell.length_a   1.000
_cell.length_b   1.000
_cell.length_c   1.000
_cell.angle_alpha   90.00
_cell.angle_beta   90.00
_cell.angle_gamma   90.00
#
_symmetry.space_group_name_H-M   'P 1'
#
loop_
_entity.id
_entity.type
_entity.pdbx_description
1 polymer ?
#
loop_
_entity_poly.entity_id
_entity_poly.type
_entity_poly.pdbx_seq_one_letter_code
_entity_poly.pdbx_strand_id
1 'polypeptide(L)'
;MLIETTLDLSRSTDYFRALLPEIVLIGWAMLVLVVDVAQKGNRSEPSRPMIGWLALAGLVATGAANGWMLTLRASPGPAMVSVDAFRVFITFVILGSAALTLLMAQGFLDRRGLNRGEFHALVLFATAGMMLMAGARDLLMVFIGLELMSISVYVLVGFDRLDERSAEGALKYFLLGAFSSAFFLFGIALTWGATGTSDIVLMGRQLLGGVTVVSPLLLAGMAMLMVGFGFKVAAMPFHMWTPDAYEGAPTPVTALMSTGVKAAAFASFIRVFVIGFGGAPAHWVQVGFWIAVVTMIGANLIAMTEGSLKRMLAYSSIA
;
A
#
# COMPACT_ATOMS: atom_id res chain seq x y z
N MET A 1 -32.34 -1.07 -10.68
CA MET A 1 -31.96 -2.48 -10.49
C MET A 1 -30.89 -2.77 -11.53
N LEU A 2 -29.60 -2.52 -11.22
CA LEU A 2 -28.52 -2.91 -12.12
C LEU A 2 -28.43 -4.44 -12.09
N ILE A 3 -28.37 -5.08 -13.24
CA ILE A 3 -28.16 -6.53 -13.34
C ILE A 3 -26.75 -6.79 -12.80
N GLU A 4 -26.64 -7.26 -11.56
CA GLU A 4 -25.36 -7.57 -10.94
C GLU A 4 -24.84 -8.88 -11.53
N THR A 5 -23.67 -8.82 -12.16
CA THR A 5 -23.03 -10.02 -12.73
C THR A 5 -22.27 -10.72 -11.62
N THR A 6 -22.53 -12.02 -11.42
CA THR A 6 -21.84 -12.81 -10.40
C THR A 6 -20.62 -13.50 -11.01
N LEU A 7 -19.45 -13.30 -10.41
CA LEU A 7 -18.16 -13.88 -10.80
C LEU A 7 -17.90 -15.18 -10.04
N ASP A 8 -17.51 -16.23 -10.76
CA ASP A 8 -17.06 -17.49 -10.19
C ASP A 8 -15.52 -17.50 -10.13
N LEU A 9 -14.98 -17.17 -8.96
CA LEU A 9 -13.53 -17.11 -8.73
C LEU A 9 -12.86 -18.49 -8.65
N SER A 10 -13.51 -19.57 -9.08
CA SER A 10 -12.82 -20.81 -9.46
C SER A 10 -12.30 -20.77 -10.91
N ARG A 11 -12.85 -19.87 -11.75
CA ARG A 11 -12.51 -19.72 -13.16
C ARG A 11 -11.49 -18.62 -13.37
N SER A 12 -10.46 -18.90 -14.17
CA SER A 12 -9.41 -17.93 -14.49
C SER A 12 -9.95 -16.65 -15.14
N THR A 13 -10.94 -16.77 -16.03
CA THR A 13 -11.55 -15.63 -16.74
C THR A 13 -12.22 -14.63 -15.79
N ASP A 14 -12.88 -15.12 -14.75
CA ASP A 14 -13.56 -14.27 -13.77
C ASP A 14 -12.56 -13.67 -12.78
N TYR A 15 -11.45 -14.36 -12.52
CA TYR A 15 -10.30 -13.76 -11.81
C TYR A 15 -9.69 -12.59 -12.57
N PHE A 16 -9.50 -12.70 -13.89
CA PHE A 16 -9.00 -11.57 -14.70
C PHE A 16 -9.96 -10.37 -14.65
N ARG A 17 -11.28 -10.61 -14.63
CA ARG A 17 -12.27 -9.54 -14.45
C ARG A 17 -12.18 -8.89 -13.07
N ALA A 18 -11.99 -9.70 -12.02
CA ALA A 18 -11.83 -9.21 -10.65
C ALA A 18 -10.53 -8.41 -10.42
N LEU A 19 -9.50 -8.64 -11.24
CA LEU A 19 -8.21 -7.94 -11.22
C LEU A 19 -8.08 -6.87 -12.32
N LEU A 20 -9.17 -6.58 -13.04
CA LEU A 20 -9.13 -5.69 -14.20
C LEU A 20 -8.54 -4.31 -13.85
N PRO A 21 -8.92 -3.62 -12.75
CA PRO A 21 -8.34 -2.31 -12.44
C PRO A 21 -6.81 -2.36 -12.25
N GLU A 22 -6.30 -3.37 -11.56
CA GLU A 22 -4.86 -3.55 -11.34
C GLU A 22 -4.13 -3.88 -12.65
N ILE A 23 -4.71 -4.75 -13.49
CA ILE A 23 -4.16 -5.10 -14.80
C ILE A 23 -4.07 -3.87 -15.71
N VAL A 24 -5.14 -3.07 -15.75
CA VAL A 24 -5.18 -1.81 -16.52
C VAL A 24 -4.07 -0.89 -16.04
N LEU A 25 -3.93 -0.70 -14.73
CA LEU A 25 -2.94 0.22 -14.16
C LEU A 25 -1.50 -0.25 -14.40
N ILE A 26 -1.22 -1.54 -14.20
CA ILE A 26 0.11 -2.14 -14.42
C ILE A 26 0.46 -2.09 -15.90
N GLY A 27 -0.47 -2.47 -16.78
CA GLY A 27 -0.28 -2.35 -18.23
C GLY A 27 -0.02 -0.91 -18.64
N TRP A 28 -0.69 0.06 -18.02
CA TRP A 28 -0.46 1.48 -18.27
C TRP A 28 0.90 1.96 -17.75
N ALA A 29 1.35 1.49 -16.59
CA ALA A 29 2.69 1.79 -16.07
C ALA A 29 3.78 1.31 -17.03
N MET A 30 3.63 0.11 -17.59
CA MET A 30 4.51 -0.43 -18.62
C MET A 30 4.47 0.40 -19.91
N LEU A 31 3.27 0.83 -20.34
CA LEU A 31 3.10 1.70 -21.51
C LEU A 31 3.83 3.04 -21.31
N VAL A 32 3.71 3.65 -20.13
CA VAL A 32 4.42 4.89 -19.78
C VAL A 32 5.93 4.73 -19.94
N LEU A 33 6.51 3.61 -19.46
CA LEU A 33 7.93 3.32 -19.64
C LEU A 33 8.32 3.15 -21.12
N VAL A 34 7.55 2.39 -21.88
CA VAL A 34 7.84 2.13 -23.31
C VAL A 34 7.74 3.42 -24.12
N VAL A 35 6.72 4.23 -23.89
CA VAL A 35 6.51 5.51 -24.59
C VAL A 35 7.62 6.50 -24.22
N ASP A 36 8.01 6.58 -22.95
CA ASP A 36 9.11 7.45 -22.52
C ASP A 36 10.45 7.05 -23.17
N VAL A 37 10.79 5.76 -23.12
CA VAL A 37 12.02 5.24 -23.75
C VAL A 37 12.02 5.45 -25.26
N ALA A 38 10.87 5.29 -25.94
CA ALA A 38 10.76 5.48 -27.38
C ALA A 38 10.84 6.97 -27.80
N GLN A 39 10.48 7.90 -26.91
CA GLN A 39 10.51 9.34 -27.18
C GLN A 39 11.83 10.01 -26.84
N LYS A 40 12.63 9.40 -25.94
CA LYS A 40 13.96 9.88 -25.56
C LYS A 40 14.95 9.58 -26.69
N GLY A 41 15.63 10.63 -27.21
CA GLY A 41 16.71 10.46 -28.17
C GLY A 41 17.99 9.95 -27.50
N ASN A 42 18.24 10.39 -26.26
CA ASN A 42 19.35 9.94 -25.43
C ASN A 42 18.90 9.67 -23.98
N ARG A 43 19.57 8.73 -23.29
CA ARG A 43 19.27 8.36 -21.89
C ARG A 43 19.34 9.54 -20.93
N SER A 44 20.17 10.54 -21.22
CA SER A 44 20.40 11.69 -20.36
C SER A 44 19.30 12.75 -20.47
N GLU A 45 18.50 12.73 -21.53
CA GLU A 45 17.49 13.76 -21.79
C GLU A 45 16.33 13.68 -20.78
N PRO A 46 15.78 14.84 -20.36
CA PRO A 46 14.55 14.87 -19.58
C PRO A 46 13.40 14.31 -20.39
N SER A 47 12.44 13.73 -19.69
CA SER A 47 11.23 13.16 -20.28
C SER A 47 10.32 14.28 -20.75
N ARG A 48 9.51 14.02 -21.77
CA ARG A 48 8.56 15.03 -22.25
C ARG A 48 7.47 15.27 -21.20
N PRO A 49 7.02 16.52 -21.00
CA PRO A 49 5.95 16.83 -20.03
C PRO A 49 4.65 16.02 -20.24
N MET A 50 4.41 15.58 -21.47
CA MET A 50 3.25 14.76 -21.84
C MET A 50 3.21 13.40 -21.14
N ILE A 51 4.35 12.87 -20.66
CA ILE A 51 4.42 11.60 -19.93
C ILE A 51 3.63 11.66 -18.61
N GLY A 52 3.65 12.80 -17.92
CA GLY A 52 2.86 12.99 -16.70
C GLY A 52 1.36 12.96 -16.96
N TRP A 53 0.92 13.58 -18.06
CA TRP A 53 -0.48 13.52 -18.50
C TRP A 53 -0.90 12.13 -18.95
N LEU A 54 0.00 11.39 -19.61
CA LEU A 54 -0.23 10.00 -19.97
C LEU A 54 -0.44 9.13 -18.71
N ALA A 55 0.36 9.33 -17.67
CA ALA A 55 0.18 8.60 -16.41
C ALA A 55 -1.15 8.92 -15.72
N LEU A 56 -1.58 10.20 -15.74
CA LEU A 56 -2.90 10.61 -15.25
C LEU A 56 -4.05 9.97 -16.04
N ALA A 57 -3.93 9.85 -17.36
CA ALA A 57 -4.93 9.15 -18.19
C ALA A 57 -5.07 7.67 -17.77
N GLY A 58 -3.96 7.04 -17.38
CA GLY A 58 -3.97 5.69 -16.82
C GLY A 58 -4.78 5.58 -15.53
N LEU A 59 -4.62 6.53 -14.61
CA LEU A 59 -5.41 6.56 -13.38
C LEU A 59 -6.91 6.73 -13.65
N VAL A 60 -7.28 7.54 -14.66
CA VAL A 60 -8.68 7.71 -15.07
C VAL A 60 -9.25 6.41 -15.67
N ALA A 61 -8.50 5.74 -16.54
CA ALA A 61 -8.90 4.46 -17.11
C ALA A 61 -9.09 3.39 -16.01
N THR A 62 -8.17 3.33 -15.04
CA THR A 62 -8.26 2.46 -13.87
C THR A 62 -9.46 2.83 -12.99
N GLY A 63 -9.74 4.12 -12.80
CA GLY A 63 -10.91 4.59 -12.07
C GLY A 63 -12.23 4.15 -12.72
N ALA A 64 -12.31 4.19 -14.05
CA ALA A 64 -13.46 3.66 -14.79
C ALA A 64 -13.61 2.14 -14.62
N ALA A 65 -12.50 1.39 -14.70
CA ALA A 65 -12.51 -0.06 -14.45
C ALA A 65 -12.93 -0.39 -13.00
N ASN A 66 -12.47 0.38 -12.02
CA ASN A 66 -12.86 0.24 -10.62
C ASN A 66 -14.35 0.59 -10.41
N GLY A 67 -14.86 1.62 -11.07
CA GLY A 67 -16.28 1.96 -11.05
C GLY A 67 -17.16 0.84 -11.64
N TRP A 68 -16.69 0.18 -12.70
CA TRP A 68 -17.38 -0.98 -13.28
C TRP A 68 -17.48 -2.15 -12.29
N MET A 69 -16.52 -2.32 -11.37
CA MET A 69 -16.58 -3.36 -10.33
C MET A 69 -17.79 -3.25 -9.40
N LEU A 70 -18.40 -2.06 -9.26
CA LEU A 70 -19.65 -1.90 -8.49
C LEU A 70 -20.82 -2.70 -9.06
N THR A 71 -20.74 -3.11 -10.34
CA THR A 71 -21.76 -3.93 -11.00
C THR A 71 -21.52 -5.43 -10.84
N LEU A 72 -20.44 -5.82 -10.16
CA LEU A 72 -19.99 -7.20 -10.02
C LEU A 72 -20.13 -7.66 -8.58
N ARG A 73 -20.40 -8.96 -8.40
CA ARG A 73 -20.31 -9.66 -7.10
C ARG A 73 -19.50 -10.92 -7.27
N ALA A 74 -18.81 -11.36 -6.23
CA ALA A 74 -18.17 -12.68 -6.22
C ALA A 74 -19.09 -13.74 -5.60
N SER A 75 -19.14 -14.91 -6.23
CA SER A 75 -19.76 -16.09 -5.62
C SER A 75 -19.07 -16.45 -4.30
N PRO A 76 -19.81 -16.98 -3.31
CA PRO A 76 -19.21 -17.54 -2.11
C PRO A 76 -18.24 -18.66 -2.47
N GLY A 77 -17.03 -18.62 -1.91
CA GLY A 77 -16.00 -19.63 -2.16
C GLY A 77 -14.60 -19.12 -1.80
N PRO A 78 -13.58 -19.98 -1.90
CA PRO A 78 -12.18 -19.58 -1.73
C PRO A 78 -11.80 -18.53 -2.77
N ALA A 79 -11.17 -17.45 -2.33
CA ALA A 79 -10.70 -16.41 -3.25
C ALA A 79 -9.52 -15.65 -2.66
N MET A 80 -8.54 -15.31 -3.51
CA MET A 80 -7.39 -14.51 -3.10
C MET A 80 -7.70 -13.00 -3.06
N VAL A 81 -8.72 -12.58 -3.80
CA VAL A 81 -9.10 -11.18 -3.99
C VAL A 81 -10.59 -11.01 -3.67
N SER A 82 -10.91 -9.90 -3.04
CA SER A 82 -12.27 -9.50 -2.71
C SER A 82 -12.93 -8.69 -3.83
N VAL A 83 -14.23 -8.90 -4.02
CA VAL A 83 -15.07 -8.09 -4.91
C VAL A 83 -16.19 -7.53 -4.05
N ASP A 84 -15.90 -6.42 -3.39
CA ASP A 84 -16.79 -5.76 -2.44
C ASP A 84 -16.69 -4.23 -2.53
N ALA A 85 -17.70 -3.54 -1.99
CA ALA A 85 -17.76 -2.08 -2.03
C ALA A 85 -16.63 -1.41 -1.24
N PHE A 86 -16.09 -2.07 -0.21
CA PHE A 86 -14.97 -1.55 0.58
C PHE A 86 -13.70 -1.44 -0.27
N ARG A 87 -13.36 -2.48 -1.04
CA ARG A 87 -12.25 -2.45 -2.01
C ARG A 87 -12.43 -1.30 -3.01
N VAL A 88 -13.63 -1.17 -3.59
CA VAL A 88 -13.89 -0.15 -4.61
C VAL A 88 -13.71 1.26 -4.05
N PHE A 89 -14.27 1.53 -2.88
CA PHE A 89 -14.17 2.82 -2.21
C PHE A 89 -12.70 3.18 -1.89
N ILE A 90 -11.97 2.29 -1.23
CA ILE A 90 -10.56 2.53 -0.89
C ILE A 90 -9.71 2.70 -2.15
N THR A 91 -10.00 1.95 -3.22
CA THR A 91 -9.32 2.12 -4.51
C THR A 91 -9.49 3.53 -5.06
N PHE A 92 -10.68 4.15 -4.97
CA PHE A 92 -10.84 5.55 -5.36
C PHE A 92 -10.02 6.52 -4.50
N VAL A 93 -9.91 6.27 -3.19
CA VAL A 93 -9.04 7.07 -2.30
C VAL A 93 -7.57 6.97 -2.74
N ILE A 94 -7.11 5.75 -3.03
CA ILE A 94 -5.74 5.48 -3.50
C ILE A 94 -5.47 6.15 -4.86
N LEU A 95 -6.40 6.02 -5.82
CA LEU A 95 -6.27 6.64 -7.14
C LEU A 95 -6.27 8.18 -7.04
N GLY A 96 -7.10 8.75 -6.16
CA GLY A 96 -7.13 10.19 -5.89
C GLY A 96 -5.80 10.69 -5.30
N SER A 97 -5.24 9.97 -4.32
CA SER A 97 -3.91 10.26 -3.77
C SER A 97 -2.83 10.22 -4.85
N ALA A 98 -2.80 9.17 -5.67
CA ALA A 98 -1.86 9.05 -6.78
C ALA A 98 -2.00 10.18 -7.80
N ALA A 99 -3.23 10.57 -8.14
CA ALA A 99 -3.49 11.66 -9.09
C ALA A 99 -2.96 13.01 -8.55
N LEU A 100 -3.20 13.31 -7.28
CA LEU A 100 -2.67 14.51 -6.64
C LEU A 100 -1.13 14.49 -6.60
N THR A 101 -0.53 13.35 -6.27
CA THR A 101 0.93 13.18 -6.33
C THR A 101 1.47 13.45 -7.74
N LEU A 102 0.87 12.89 -8.79
CA LEU A 102 1.31 13.11 -10.16
C LEU A 102 1.14 14.58 -10.60
N LEU A 103 0.04 15.24 -10.22
CA LEU A 103 -0.17 16.66 -10.48
C LEU A 103 0.87 17.55 -9.79
N MET A 104 1.18 17.25 -8.52
CA MET A 104 2.25 17.94 -7.77
C MET A 104 3.64 17.67 -8.37
N ALA A 105 3.86 16.48 -8.92
CA ALA A 105 5.14 16.07 -9.46
C ALA A 105 5.53 16.83 -10.73
N GLN A 106 4.60 17.19 -11.61
CA GLN A 106 4.93 17.84 -12.88
C GLN A 106 5.81 19.10 -12.68
N GLY A 107 5.30 20.08 -11.94
CA GLY A 107 6.05 21.31 -11.67
C GLY A 107 7.27 21.11 -10.76
N PHE A 108 7.23 20.12 -9.86
CA PHE A 108 8.36 19.83 -8.97
C PHE A 108 9.55 19.23 -9.73
N LEU A 109 9.30 18.22 -10.55
CA LEU A 109 10.33 17.49 -11.30
C LEU A 109 10.98 18.39 -12.36
N ASP A 110 10.21 19.24 -13.02
CA ASP A 110 10.74 20.22 -13.99
C ASP A 110 11.71 21.20 -13.33
N ARG A 111 11.31 21.80 -12.19
CA ARG A 111 12.15 22.76 -11.45
C ARG A 111 13.43 22.16 -10.88
N ARG A 112 13.40 20.85 -10.59
CA ARG A 112 14.54 20.10 -10.01
C ARG A 112 15.38 19.39 -11.07
N GLY A 113 15.01 19.43 -12.36
CA GLY A 113 15.70 18.69 -13.41
C GLY A 113 15.58 17.16 -13.30
N LEU A 114 14.54 16.68 -12.59
CA LEU A 114 14.29 15.27 -12.30
C LEU A 114 13.23 14.65 -13.22
N ASN A 115 12.87 15.31 -14.32
CA ASN A 115 11.75 14.85 -15.15
C ASN A 115 12.10 13.57 -15.90
N ARG A 116 11.63 12.44 -15.36
CA ARG A 116 12.00 11.07 -15.71
C ARG A 116 10.73 10.23 -15.74
N GLY A 117 10.43 9.56 -16.85
CA GLY A 117 9.22 8.74 -17.01
C GLY A 117 9.15 7.60 -15.98
N GLU A 118 10.31 7.13 -15.51
CA GLU A 118 10.43 6.13 -14.44
C GLU A 118 9.75 6.59 -13.15
N PHE A 119 9.76 7.89 -12.82
CA PHE A 119 9.04 8.42 -11.66
C PHE A 119 7.54 8.11 -11.75
N HIS A 120 6.95 8.42 -12.90
CA HIS A 120 5.53 8.28 -13.12
C HIS A 120 5.12 6.81 -13.11
N ALA A 121 5.90 5.94 -13.76
CA ALA A 121 5.67 4.49 -13.75
C ALA A 121 5.77 3.91 -12.33
N LEU A 122 6.76 4.32 -11.53
CA LEU A 122 6.91 3.87 -10.14
C LEU A 122 5.73 4.32 -9.27
N VAL A 123 5.18 5.52 -9.47
CA VAL A 123 3.95 5.94 -8.79
C VAL A 123 2.78 5.04 -9.18
N LEU A 124 2.63 4.66 -10.45
CA LEU A 124 1.58 3.75 -10.90
C LEU A 124 1.76 2.33 -10.36
N PHE A 125 2.98 1.80 -10.31
CA PHE A 125 3.27 0.49 -9.68
C PHE A 125 3.00 0.52 -8.17
N ALA A 126 3.41 1.58 -7.48
CA ALA A 126 3.10 1.76 -6.07
C ALA A 126 1.59 1.74 -5.84
N THR A 127 0.84 2.43 -6.71
CA THR A 127 -0.63 2.50 -6.70
C THR A 127 -1.26 1.13 -6.94
N ALA A 128 -0.74 0.35 -7.89
CA ALA A 128 -1.21 -1.02 -8.12
C ALA A 128 -0.99 -1.92 -6.88
N GLY A 129 0.16 -1.82 -6.21
CA GLY A 129 0.42 -2.52 -4.95
C GLY A 129 -0.58 -2.14 -3.85
N MET A 130 -0.86 -0.84 -3.71
CA MET A 130 -1.87 -0.31 -2.78
C MET A 130 -3.28 -0.83 -3.07
N MET A 131 -3.66 -0.97 -4.35
CA MET A 131 -4.95 -1.53 -4.76
C MET A 131 -5.06 -3.02 -4.43
N LEU A 132 -4.00 -3.80 -4.69
CA LEU A 132 -3.93 -5.22 -4.31
C LEU A 132 -4.10 -5.41 -2.81
N MET A 133 -3.45 -4.57 -2.01
CA MET A 133 -3.61 -4.51 -0.56
C MET A 133 -5.08 -4.27 -0.15
N ALA A 134 -5.71 -3.21 -0.68
CA ALA A 134 -7.11 -2.86 -0.38
C ALA A 134 -8.11 -3.97 -0.79
N GLY A 135 -7.78 -4.73 -1.83
CA GLY A 135 -8.58 -5.83 -2.35
C GLY A 135 -8.21 -7.21 -1.83
N ALA A 136 -7.19 -7.36 -0.99
CA ALA A 136 -6.68 -8.68 -0.61
C ALA A 136 -7.67 -9.45 0.27
N ARG A 137 -7.94 -10.71 -0.10
CA ARG A 137 -8.68 -11.68 0.72
C ARG A 137 -7.79 -12.80 1.24
N ASP A 138 -6.54 -12.85 0.79
CA ASP A 138 -5.53 -13.79 1.23
C ASP A 138 -4.31 -13.04 1.80
N LEU A 139 -3.71 -13.55 2.88
CA LEU A 139 -2.53 -12.95 3.50
C LEU A 139 -1.35 -12.78 2.55
N LEU A 140 -1.13 -13.72 1.62
CA LEU A 140 -0.08 -13.61 0.61
C LEU A 140 -0.39 -12.51 -0.40
N MET A 141 -1.66 -12.26 -0.74
CA MET A 141 -2.01 -11.11 -1.58
C MET A 141 -1.74 -9.78 -0.88
N VAL A 142 -1.98 -9.71 0.44
CA VAL A 142 -1.57 -8.53 1.23
C VAL A 142 -0.06 -8.33 1.11
N PHE A 143 0.73 -9.39 1.29
CA PHE A 143 2.19 -9.32 1.19
C PHE A 143 2.67 -8.90 -0.20
N ILE A 144 2.14 -9.49 -1.27
CA ILE A 144 2.51 -9.13 -2.66
C ILE A 144 2.18 -7.67 -2.95
N GLY A 145 0.98 -7.20 -2.57
CA GLY A 145 0.60 -5.80 -2.74
C GLY A 145 1.50 -4.86 -1.93
N LEU A 146 1.80 -5.25 -0.69
CA LEU A 146 2.69 -4.52 0.20
C LEU A 146 4.11 -4.42 -0.38
N GLU A 147 4.70 -5.49 -0.89
CA GLU A 147 6.05 -5.49 -1.47
C GLU A 147 6.11 -4.70 -2.77
N LEU A 148 5.14 -4.87 -3.68
CA LEU A 148 5.06 -4.09 -4.91
C LEU A 148 5.00 -2.59 -4.62
N MET A 149 4.18 -2.19 -3.65
CA MET A 149 4.11 -0.82 -3.18
C MET A 149 5.45 -0.37 -2.57
N SER A 150 6.00 -1.17 -1.67
CA SER A 150 7.18 -0.81 -0.88
C SER A 150 8.41 -0.61 -1.74
N ILE A 151 8.72 -1.56 -2.64
CA ILE A 151 9.87 -1.47 -3.54
C ILE A 151 9.75 -0.23 -4.42
N SER A 152 8.56 0.04 -4.96
CA SER A 152 8.31 1.23 -5.78
C SER A 152 8.56 2.52 -4.99
N VAL A 153 8.07 2.59 -3.76
CA VAL A 153 8.23 3.77 -2.90
C VAL A 153 9.68 3.91 -2.41
N TYR A 154 10.41 2.83 -2.12
CA TYR A 154 11.84 2.89 -1.76
C TYR A 154 12.66 3.58 -2.85
N VAL A 155 12.39 3.24 -4.11
CA VAL A 155 13.05 3.89 -5.26
C VAL A 155 12.60 5.35 -5.39
N LEU A 156 11.32 5.66 -5.17
CA LEU A 156 10.80 7.04 -5.21
C LEU A 156 11.36 7.94 -4.10
N VAL A 157 11.63 7.42 -2.91
CA VAL A 157 12.26 8.19 -1.81
C VAL A 157 13.67 8.59 -2.20
N GLY A 158 14.43 7.69 -2.85
CA GLY A 158 15.80 7.90 -3.32
C GLY A 158 15.91 8.45 -4.74
N PHE A 159 14.84 9.08 -5.24
CA PHE A 159 14.77 9.46 -6.66
C PHE A 159 15.74 10.59 -7.02
N ASP A 160 15.98 11.53 -6.11
CA ASP A 160 16.97 12.58 -6.28
C ASP A 160 18.36 12.07 -5.88
N ARG A 161 19.03 11.43 -6.83
CA ARG A 161 20.33 10.75 -6.59
C ARG A 161 21.48 11.70 -6.24
N LEU A 162 21.29 13.01 -6.43
CA LEU A 162 22.28 14.04 -6.11
C LEU A 162 22.10 14.59 -4.69
N ASP A 163 20.96 14.34 -4.05
CA ASP A 163 20.70 14.76 -2.68
C ASP A 163 21.06 13.61 -1.71
N GLU A 164 22.09 13.82 -0.90
CA GLU A 164 22.53 12.86 0.12
C GLU A 164 21.40 12.49 1.09
N ARG A 165 20.49 13.42 1.39
CA ARG A 165 19.35 13.17 2.27
C ARG A 165 18.33 12.22 1.64
N SER A 166 18.15 12.33 0.33
CA SER A 166 17.28 11.41 -0.44
C SER A 166 17.86 9.99 -0.43
N ALA A 167 19.18 9.86 -0.63
CA ALA A 167 19.86 8.57 -0.55
C ALA A 167 19.82 7.96 0.86
N GLU A 168 20.08 8.75 1.90
CA GLU A 168 20.02 8.31 3.30
C GLU A 168 18.59 7.88 3.70
N GLY A 169 17.59 8.70 3.38
CA GLY A 169 16.18 8.40 3.66
C GLY A 169 15.71 7.12 2.97
N ALA A 170 16.11 6.92 1.70
CA ALA A 170 15.79 5.71 0.96
C ALA A 170 16.45 4.47 1.56
N LEU A 171 17.74 4.57 1.95
CA LEU A 171 18.47 3.47 2.55
C LEU A 171 17.87 3.07 3.91
N LYS A 172 17.59 4.05 4.78
CA LYS A 172 16.92 3.81 6.07
C LYS A 172 15.55 3.17 5.85
N TYR A 173 14.76 3.71 4.93
CA TYR A 173 13.41 3.18 4.68
C TYR A 173 13.45 1.76 4.10
N PHE A 174 14.36 1.48 3.17
CA PHE A 174 14.55 0.15 2.60
C PHE A 174 15.00 -0.88 3.65
N LEU A 175 16.04 -0.56 4.44
CA LEU A 175 16.59 -1.52 5.41
C LEU A 175 15.58 -1.85 6.53
N LEU A 176 14.99 -0.82 7.15
CA LEU A 176 13.97 -1.04 8.17
C LEU A 176 12.71 -1.69 7.57
N GLY A 177 12.41 -1.35 6.32
CA GLY A 177 11.31 -1.92 5.55
C GLY A 177 11.46 -3.41 5.27
N ALA A 178 12.61 -3.84 4.77
CA ALA A 178 12.93 -5.24 4.52
C ALA A 178 12.86 -6.08 5.81
N PHE A 179 13.34 -5.52 6.93
CA PHE A 179 13.22 -6.16 8.23
C PHE A 179 11.75 -6.31 8.65
N SER A 180 10.96 -5.24 8.53
CA SER A 180 9.51 -5.28 8.80
C SER A 180 8.77 -6.28 7.93
N SER A 181 9.12 -6.37 6.64
CA SER A 181 8.55 -7.35 5.71
C SER A 181 8.91 -8.79 6.08
N ALA A 182 10.11 -9.04 6.62
CA ALA A 182 10.47 -10.34 7.16
C ALA A 182 9.61 -10.73 8.38
N PHE A 183 9.36 -9.79 9.31
CA PHE A 183 8.39 -10.00 10.39
C PHE A 183 7.01 -10.30 9.86
N PHE A 184 6.54 -9.52 8.88
CA PHE A 184 5.22 -9.71 8.31
C PHE A 184 5.08 -11.08 7.66
N LEU A 185 6.02 -11.49 6.81
CA LEU A 185 6.03 -12.77 6.13
C LEU A 185 6.12 -13.94 7.13
N PHE A 186 6.95 -13.80 8.17
CA PHE A 186 7.01 -14.79 9.25
C PHE A 186 5.68 -14.86 10.01
N GLY A 187 5.02 -13.72 10.24
CA GLY A 187 3.67 -13.66 10.80
C GLY A 187 2.63 -14.40 9.96
N ILE A 188 2.70 -14.28 8.64
CA ILE A 188 1.87 -15.08 7.72
C ILE A 188 2.15 -16.57 7.91
N ALA A 189 3.42 -16.97 7.94
CA ALA A 189 3.80 -18.37 8.09
C ALA A 189 3.32 -18.98 9.42
N LEU A 190 3.47 -18.28 10.54
CA LEU A 190 2.99 -18.73 11.85
C LEU A 190 1.46 -18.78 11.90
N THR A 191 0.79 -17.78 11.32
CA THR A 191 -0.68 -17.75 11.25
C THR A 191 -1.18 -18.94 10.44
N TRP A 192 -0.60 -19.19 9.25
CA TRP A 192 -0.90 -20.35 8.43
C TRP A 192 -0.60 -21.67 9.16
N GLY A 193 0.51 -21.75 9.89
CA GLY A 193 0.84 -22.93 10.70
C GLY A 193 -0.17 -23.22 11.82
N ALA A 194 -0.85 -22.19 12.33
CA ALA A 194 -1.87 -22.32 13.37
C ALA A 194 -3.29 -22.55 12.81
N THR A 195 -3.63 -21.99 11.64
CA THR A 195 -5.00 -22.03 11.05
C THR A 195 -5.14 -23.03 9.90
N GLY A 196 -4.04 -23.42 9.27
CA GLY A 196 -4.01 -24.23 8.04
C GLY A 196 -4.42 -23.46 6.78
N THR A 197 -4.59 -22.13 6.83
CA THR A 197 -5.05 -21.34 5.68
C THR A 197 -4.53 -19.91 5.70
N SER A 198 -4.40 -19.31 4.52
CA SER A 198 -4.10 -17.88 4.31
C SER A 198 -5.33 -17.05 3.91
N ASP A 199 -6.49 -17.69 3.65
CA ASP A 199 -7.75 -16.98 3.35
C ASP A 199 -8.26 -16.29 4.62
N ILE A 200 -8.28 -14.95 4.57
CA ILE A 200 -8.64 -14.07 5.67
C ILE A 200 -10.07 -14.35 6.16
N VAL A 201 -11.00 -14.58 5.25
CA VAL A 201 -12.41 -14.83 5.61
C VAL A 201 -12.55 -16.22 6.24
N LEU A 202 -11.83 -17.23 5.74
CA LEU A 202 -11.85 -18.56 6.32
C LEU A 202 -11.23 -18.59 7.73
N MET A 203 -10.11 -17.91 7.94
CA MET A 203 -9.50 -17.76 9.27
C MET A 203 -10.49 -17.18 10.28
N GLY A 204 -11.18 -16.10 9.91
CA GLY A 204 -12.18 -15.46 10.77
C GLY A 204 -13.32 -16.40 11.14
N ARG A 205 -13.83 -17.17 10.16
CA ARG A 205 -14.89 -18.16 10.38
C ARG A 205 -14.43 -19.31 11.28
N GLN A 206 -13.21 -19.83 11.10
CA GLN A 206 -12.67 -20.91 11.92
C GLN A 206 -12.50 -20.49 13.38
N LEU A 207 -12.03 -19.26 13.63
CA LEU A 207 -11.87 -18.72 14.98
C LEU A 207 -13.23 -18.47 15.65
N LEU A 208 -14.18 -17.85 14.96
CA LEU A 208 -15.53 -17.61 15.50
C LEU A 208 -16.29 -18.92 15.77
N GLY A 209 -16.10 -19.93 14.93
CA GLY A 209 -16.74 -21.24 15.08
C GLY A 209 -16.04 -22.18 16.09
N GLY A 210 -14.94 -21.76 16.71
CA GLY A 210 -14.18 -22.58 17.66
C GLY A 210 -13.42 -23.76 17.03
N VAL A 211 -13.31 -23.82 15.70
CA VAL A 211 -12.53 -24.84 14.98
C VAL A 211 -11.04 -24.62 15.20
N THR A 212 -10.62 -23.36 15.19
CA THR A 212 -9.25 -22.96 15.53
C THR A 212 -9.23 -22.34 16.92
N VAL A 213 -8.38 -22.86 17.80
CA VAL A 213 -8.18 -22.31 19.15
C VAL A 213 -7.03 -21.30 19.11
N VAL A 214 -7.16 -20.22 19.90
CA VAL A 214 -6.09 -19.24 20.07
C VAL A 214 -4.89 -19.90 20.77
N SER A 215 -3.88 -20.27 19.99
CA SER A 215 -2.65 -20.88 20.46
C SER A 215 -1.53 -19.85 20.59
N PRO A 216 -0.46 -20.14 21.36
CA PRO A 216 0.74 -19.29 21.40
C PRO A 216 1.34 -19.04 20.01
N LEU A 217 1.24 -20.03 19.10
CA LEU A 217 1.68 -19.91 17.72
C LEU A 217 0.86 -18.85 16.95
N LEU A 218 -0.46 -18.86 17.10
CA LEU A 218 -1.34 -17.86 16.48
C LEU A 218 -1.09 -16.47 17.04
N LEU A 219 -0.89 -16.34 18.36
CA LEU A 219 -0.56 -15.07 19.01
C LEU A 219 0.77 -14.50 18.53
N ALA A 220 1.79 -15.36 18.35
CA ALA A 220 3.05 -14.97 17.75
C ALA A 220 2.84 -14.49 16.29
N GLY A 221 2.07 -15.22 15.48
CA GLY A 221 1.72 -14.80 14.12
C GLY A 221 1.03 -13.44 14.07
N MET A 222 0.03 -13.24 14.92
CA MET A 222 -0.71 -11.99 15.09
C MET A 222 0.22 -10.82 15.49
N ALA A 223 1.12 -11.03 16.44
CA ALA A 223 2.09 -10.02 16.87
C ALA A 223 3.07 -9.64 15.75
N MET A 224 3.58 -10.62 15.00
CA MET A 224 4.52 -10.40 13.90
C MET A 224 3.85 -9.65 12.73
N LEU A 225 2.58 -9.97 12.43
CA LEU A 225 1.76 -9.19 11.49
C LEU A 225 1.52 -7.76 11.99
N MET A 226 1.34 -7.56 13.31
CA MET A 226 1.20 -6.23 13.90
C MET A 226 2.45 -5.37 13.72
N VAL A 227 3.65 -5.95 13.88
CA VAL A 227 4.91 -5.26 13.60
C VAL A 227 4.95 -4.77 12.14
N GLY A 228 4.57 -5.63 11.20
CA GLY A 228 4.53 -5.27 9.78
C GLY A 228 3.56 -4.14 9.45
N PHE A 229 2.31 -4.23 9.92
CA PHE A 229 1.34 -3.15 9.70
C PHE A 229 1.72 -1.87 10.44
N GLY A 230 2.15 -1.98 11.70
CA GLY A 230 2.61 -0.86 12.53
C GLY A 230 3.72 -0.08 11.86
N PHE A 231 4.68 -0.77 11.23
CA PHE A 231 5.71 -0.14 10.41
C PHE A 231 5.13 0.60 9.20
N LYS A 232 4.22 -0.03 8.43
CA LYS A 232 3.65 0.58 7.21
C LYS A 232 2.79 1.80 7.49
N VAL A 233 2.06 1.83 8.61
CA VAL A 233 1.30 3.02 9.03
C VAL A 233 2.16 4.01 9.84
N ALA A 234 3.43 3.68 10.09
CA ALA A 234 4.36 4.44 10.91
C ALA A 234 3.92 4.64 12.37
N ALA A 235 3.19 3.69 12.95
CA ALA A 235 2.80 3.76 14.36
C ALA A 235 4.01 3.58 15.30
N MET A 236 3.99 4.19 16.47
CA MET A 236 5.00 3.95 17.51
C MET A 236 4.79 2.56 18.15
N PRO A 237 5.86 1.77 18.37
CA PRO A 237 7.28 2.12 18.28
C PRO A 237 7.94 1.95 16.90
N PHE A 238 7.21 1.58 15.84
CA PHE A 238 7.73 1.22 14.51
C PHE A 238 7.96 2.39 13.53
N HIS A 239 7.83 3.63 13.99
CA HIS A 239 7.84 4.88 13.22
C HIS A 239 9.21 5.40 12.75
N MET A 240 10.34 4.89 13.26
CA MET A 240 11.68 5.51 13.17
C MET A 240 12.16 5.85 11.76
N TRP A 241 11.66 5.13 10.74
CA TRP A 241 11.99 5.40 9.34
C TRP A 241 11.35 6.68 8.78
N THR A 242 10.22 7.10 9.35
CA THR A 242 9.29 8.06 8.72
C THR A 242 9.84 9.48 8.65
N PRO A 243 10.39 10.08 9.73
CA PRO A 243 10.88 11.45 9.68
C PRO A 243 11.99 11.63 8.64
N ASP A 244 12.96 10.72 8.63
CA ASP A 244 14.12 10.78 7.73
C ASP A 244 13.72 10.49 6.28
N ALA A 245 12.85 9.51 6.05
CA ALA A 245 12.33 9.23 4.71
C ALA A 245 11.48 10.39 4.16
N TYR A 246 10.65 11.02 5.00
CA TYR A 246 9.80 12.14 4.58
C TYR A 246 10.63 13.37 4.25
N GLU A 247 11.67 13.64 5.03
CA GLU A 247 12.58 14.76 4.82
C GLU A 247 13.38 14.58 3.53
N GLY A 248 13.96 13.39 3.33
CA GLY A 248 14.77 13.05 2.16
C GLY A 248 13.98 12.87 0.86
N ALA A 249 12.72 12.44 0.93
CA ALA A 249 11.92 12.21 -0.28
C ALA A 249 11.57 13.52 -1.01
N PRO A 250 11.44 13.46 -2.36
CA PRO A 250 10.74 14.49 -3.12
C PRO A 250 9.35 14.75 -2.53
N THR A 251 8.95 16.03 -2.41
CA THR A 251 7.67 16.41 -1.76
C THR A 251 6.44 15.67 -2.31
N PRO A 252 6.29 15.44 -3.63
CA PRO A 252 5.16 14.65 -4.16
C PRO A 252 5.14 13.20 -3.64
N VAL A 253 6.31 12.60 -3.40
CA VAL A 253 6.46 11.24 -2.87
C VAL A 253 6.08 11.23 -1.39
N THR A 254 6.52 12.22 -0.61
CA THR A 254 6.08 12.39 0.79
C THR A 254 4.57 12.47 0.90
N ALA A 255 3.90 13.18 -0.02
CA ALA A 255 2.44 13.28 -0.07
C ALA A 255 1.75 11.93 -0.36
N LEU A 256 2.31 11.11 -1.27
CA LEU A 256 1.82 9.75 -1.54
C LEU A 256 1.94 8.86 -0.30
N MET A 257 3.09 8.96 0.39
CA MET A 257 3.41 8.16 1.57
C MET A 257 2.54 8.53 2.78
N SER A 258 2.21 9.80 2.96
CA SER A 258 1.36 10.25 4.07
C SER A 258 -0.12 9.96 3.87
N THR A 259 -0.55 9.67 2.64
CA THR A 259 -1.96 9.46 2.30
C THR A 259 -2.22 8.06 1.76
N GLY A 260 -1.94 7.81 0.48
CA GLY A 260 -2.27 6.56 -0.22
C GLY A 260 -1.68 5.33 0.46
N VAL A 261 -0.39 5.37 0.82
CA VAL A 261 0.31 4.23 1.46
C VAL A 261 -0.36 3.86 2.79
N LYS A 262 -0.66 4.86 3.63
CA LYS A 262 -1.35 4.65 4.91
C LYS A 262 -2.77 4.14 4.71
N ALA A 263 -3.51 4.68 3.75
CA ALA A 263 -4.87 4.24 3.44
C ALA A 263 -4.90 2.75 3.03
N ALA A 264 -3.99 2.32 2.16
CA ALA A 264 -3.87 0.92 1.75
C ALA A 264 -3.47 -0.01 2.90
N ALA A 265 -2.53 0.43 3.75
CA ALA A 265 -2.10 -0.31 4.93
C ALA A 265 -3.25 -0.47 5.94
N PHE A 266 -4.00 0.59 6.25
CA PHE A 266 -5.17 0.50 7.13
C PHE A 266 -6.31 -0.33 6.54
N ALA A 267 -6.56 -0.23 5.23
CA ALA A 267 -7.58 -1.07 4.59
C ALA A 267 -7.25 -2.57 4.71
N SER A 268 -5.99 -2.92 4.48
CA SER A 268 -5.50 -4.29 4.66
C SER A 268 -5.53 -4.73 6.12
N PHE A 269 -5.12 -3.83 7.04
CA PHE A 269 -5.20 -4.07 8.48
C PHE A 269 -6.63 -4.41 8.90
N ILE A 270 -7.62 -3.65 8.44
CA ILE A 270 -9.04 -3.90 8.74
C ILE A 270 -9.44 -5.30 8.26
N ARG A 271 -9.07 -5.68 7.04
CA ARG A 271 -9.35 -7.04 6.54
C ARG A 271 -8.69 -8.10 7.43
N VAL A 272 -7.40 -7.97 7.71
CA VAL A 272 -6.67 -9.00 8.48
C VAL A 272 -7.14 -9.08 9.93
N PHE A 273 -7.24 -7.96 10.65
CA PHE A 273 -7.50 -7.95 12.08
C PHE A 273 -8.99 -7.99 12.43
N VAL A 274 -9.81 -7.22 11.73
CA VAL A 274 -11.25 -7.18 12.01
C VAL A 274 -11.97 -8.39 11.42
N ILE A 275 -11.63 -8.78 10.18
CA ILE A 275 -12.27 -9.93 9.53
C ILE A 275 -11.52 -11.22 9.89
N GLY A 276 -10.21 -11.29 9.65
CA GLY A 276 -9.42 -12.51 9.86
C GLY A 276 -9.24 -12.90 11.32
N PHE A 277 -8.94 -11.95 12.20
CA PHE A 277 -8.82 -12.17 13.65
C PHE A 277 -10.05 -11.73 14.44
N GLY A 278 -11.20 -11.58 13.77
CA GLY A 278 -12.46 -11.14 14.40
C GLY A 278 -12.98 -12.07 15.49
N GLY A 279 -12.59 -13.35 15.49
CA GLY A 279 -12.89 -14.31 16.55
C GLY A 279 -11.96 -14.26 17.77
N ALA A 280 -10.94 -13.41 17.76
CA ALA A 280 -9.96 -13.26 18.85
C ALA A 280 -9.63 -11.78 19.18
N PRO A 281 -10.63 -10.88 19.31
CA PRO A 281 -10.40 -9.44 19.37
C PRO A 281 -9.61 -8.99 20.60
N ALA A 282 -9.79 -9.66 21.74
CA ALA A 282 -9.17 -9.29 23.01
C ALA A 282 -7.63 -9.20 22.93
N HIS A 283 -6.99 -9.98 22.05
CA HIS A 283 -5.54 -10.06 21.96
C HIS A 283 -4.92 -8.93 21.13
N TRP A 284 -5.53 -8.55 20.01
CA TRP A 284 -4.97 -7.49 19.16
C TRP A 284 -5.54 -6.11 19.47
N VAL A 285 -6.79 -6.00 19.92
CA VAL A 285 -7.39 -4.70 20.26
C VAL A 285 -6.64 -4.04 21.42
N GLN A 286 -6.27 -4.82 22.44
CA GLN A 286 -5.51 -4.30 23.58
C GLN A 286 -4.12 -3.79 23.17
N VAL A 287 -3.43 -4.51 22.28
CA VAL A 287 -2.11 -4.08 21.77
C VAL A 287 -2.26 -2.85 20.88
N GLY A 288 -3.25 -2.84 19.99
CA GLY A 288 -3.57 -1.70 19.12
C GLY A 288 -3.94 -0.45 19.92
N PHE A 289 -4.66 -0.60 21.03
CA PHE A 289 -4.98 0.48 21.96
C PHE A 289 -3.72 1.16 22.49
N TRP A 290 -2.77 0.38 23.02
CA TRP A 290 -1.52 0.95 23.56
C TRP A 290 -0.64 1.56 22.47
N ILE A 291 -0.57 0.92 21.29
CA ILE A 291 0.11 1.48 20.13
C ILE A 291 -0.49 2.84 19.78
N ALA A 292 -1.82 2.97 19.74
CA ALA A 292 -2.50 4.23 19.45
C ALA A 292 -2.20 5.31 20.50
N VAL A 293 -2.28 4.96 21.80
CA VAL A 293 -1.96 5.89 22.90
C VAL A 293 -0.53 6.41 22.79
N VAL A 294 0.44 5.52 22.61
CA VAL A 294 1.86 5.89 22.49
C VAL A 294 2.10 6.71 21.23
N THR A 295 1.45 6.36 20.12
CA THR A 295 1.58 7.07 18.84
C THR A 295 1.06 8.50 18.97
N MET A 296 -0.16 8.70 19.48
CA MET A 296 -0.75 10.03 19.62
C MET A 296 0.05 10.92 20.60
N ILE A 297 0.47 10.39 21.74
CA ILE A 297 1.20 11.18 22.74
C ILE A 297 2.63 11.45 22.25
N GLY A 298 3.37 10.40 21.90
CA GLY A 298 4.77 10.50 21.54
C GLY A 298 5.00 11.33 20.28
N ALA A 299 4.20 11.12 19.24
CA ALA A 299 4.40 11.83 17.98
C ALA A 299 4.09 13.33 18.09
N ASN A 300 3.03 13.70 18.80
CA ASN A 300 2.70 15.11 19.04
C ASN A 300 3.76 15.81 19.90
N LEU A 301 4.28 15.16 20.95
CA LEU A 301 5.35 15.72 21.78
C LEU A 301 6.63 15.95 20.99
N ILE A 302 7.03 15.00 20.14
CA ILE A 302 8.24 15.16 19.31
C ILE A 302 8.02 16.25 18.25
N ALA A 303 6.84 16.29 17.61
CA ALA A 303 6.51 17.29 16.59
C ALA A 303 6.70 18.74 17.09
N MET A 304 6.41 19.02 18.36
CA MET A 304 6.59 20.35 18.96
C MET A 304 8.05 20.80 19.05
N THR A 305 9.00 19.88 19.01
CA THR A 305 10.44 20.15 19.13
C THR A 305 11.17 20.16 17.80
N GLU A 306 10.48 19.79 16.71
CA GLU A 306 11.08 19.67 15.38
C GLU A 306 11.28 21.04 14.71
N GLY A 307 12.52 21.33 14.27
CA GLY A 307 12.85 22.57 13.55
C GLY A 307 12.59 22.51 12.04
N SER A 308 12.42 21.32 11.48
CA SER A 308 12.18 21.11 10.04
C SER A 308 10.69 20.92 9.78
N LEU A 309 10.11 21.74 8.90
CA LEU A 309 8.69 21.66 8.54
C LEU A 309 8.31 20.26 8.03
N LYS A 310 9.18 19.61 7.25
CA LYS A 310 8.93 18.26 6.74
C LYS A 310 8.93 17.22 7.86
N ARG A 311 9.86 17.30 8.81
CA ARG A 311 9.90 16.39 9.97
C ARG A 311 8.70 16.61 10.88
N MET A 312 8.33 17.87 11.13
CA MET A 312 7.12 18.22 11.89
C MET A 312 5.86 17.62 11.23
N LEU A 313 5.71 17.74 9.91
CA LEU A 313 4.61 17.11 9.16
C LEU A 313 4.69 15.57 9.17
N ALA A 314 5.89 14.99 9.22
CA ALA A 314 6.07 13.55 9.36
C ALA A 314 5.56 13.06 10.72
N TYR A 315 5.89 13.74 11.82
CA TYR A 315 5.35 13.41 13.14
C TYR A 315 3.85 13.70 13.27
N SER A 316 3.35 14.77 12.64
CA SER A 316 1.90 14.99 12.52
C SER A 316 1.19 13.90 11.73
N SER A 317 1.85 13.29 10.73
CA SER A 317 1.32 12.15 9.98
C SER A 317 1.40 10.85 10.80
N ILE A 318 2.39 10.71 11.69
CA ILE A 318 2.51 9.57 12.61
C ILE A 318 1.36 9.58 13.63
N ALA A 319 1.03 10.74 14.21
CA ALA A 319 -0.05 10.93 15.18
C ALA A 319 -1.44 10.61 14.59
#